data_AF-A0A166LFQ1-F1
#
_entry.id   AF-A0A166LFQ1-F1
#
_cell.length_a   1.000
_cell.length_b   1.000
_cell.length_c   1.000
_cell.angle_alpha   90.00
_cell.angle_beta   90.00
_cell.angle_gamma   90.00
#
_symmetry.space_group_name_H-M   'P 1'
#
loop_
_entity.id
_entity.type
_entity.pdbx_description
1 polymer ?
#
loop_
_entity_poly.entity_id
_entity_poly.type
_entity_poly.pdbx_seq_one_letter_code
_entity_poly.pdbx_strand_id
1 'polypeptide(L)' 'KFNKIRALAISKLDLLVAPLQRLVMARAFDVRRWLEPSLVALCLRPSPLTLSEGRQLSMDDLISIMSTREAVR' A
#
# COMPACT_ATOMS: atom_id res chain seq x y z
N LYS A 1 -2.60 -16.70 21.56
CA LYS A 1 -2.11 -15.45 22.22
C LYS A 1 -1.56 -14.44 21.20
N PHE A 2 -0.73 -14.84 20.23
CA PHE A 2 -0.13 -13.93 19.23
C PHE A 2 -1.13 -13.21 18.30
N ASN A 3 -2.22 -13.88 17.87
CA ASN A 3 -3.20 -13.28 16.94
C ASN A 3 -3.84 -11.99 17.46
N LYS A 4 -4.07 -11.87 18.78
CA LYS A 4 -4.63 -10.66 19.40
C LYS A 4 -3.62 -9.50 19.36
N ILE A 5 -2.34 -9.79 19.59
CA ILE A 5 -1.25 -8.80 19.49
C ILE A 5 -1.09 -8.34 18.05
N ARG A 6 -1.08 -9.27 17.09
CA ARG A 6 -1.04 -8.95 15.65
C ARG A 6 -2.22 -8.07 15.24
N ALA A 7 -3.44 -8.42 15.65
CA ALA A 7 -4.63 -7.63 15.33
C ALA A 7 -4.54 -6.20 15.90
N LEU A 8 -4.08 -6.05 17.14
CA LEU A 8 -3.86 -4.73 17.75
C LEU A 8 -2.79 -3.93 17.02
N ALA A 9 -1.65 -4.55 16.70
CA ALA A 9 -0.57 -3.89 15.97
C ALA A 9 -1.03 -3.40 14.60
N ILE A 10 -1.73 -4.23 13.83
CA ILE A 10 -2.29 -3.83 12.54
C ILE A 10 -3.30 -2.69 12.75
N SER A 11 -4.19 -2.75 13.75
CA SER A 11 -5.13 -1.66 14.01
C SER A 11 -4.45 -0.33 14.33
N LYS A 12 -3.31 -0.34 15.02
CA LYS A 12 -2.57 0.88 15.36
C LYS A 12 -1.79 1.42 14.16
N LEU A 13 -1.19 0.53 13.37
CA LEU A 13 -0.45 0.90 12.18
C LEU A 13 -1.35 1.47 11.08
N ASP A 14 -2.58 0.98 10.92
CA ASP A 14 -3.51 1.48 9.89
C ASP A 14 -3.75 3.00 9.98
N LEU A 15 -3.66 3.55 11.20
CA LEU A 15 -3.89 4.97 11.47
C LEU A 15 -2.64 5.84 11.21
N LEU A 16 -1.46 5.24 11.11
CA LEU A 16 -0.17 5.96 11.11
C LEU A 16 0.62 5.77 9.81
N VAL A 17 0.43 4.66 9.13
CA VAL A 17 1.30 4.25 8.04
C VAL A 17 0.92 4.94 6.73
N ALA A 18 1.92 5.51 6.05
CA ALA A 18 1.74 6.12 4.74
C ALA A 18 1.27 5.09 3.69
N PRO A 19 0.51 5.49 2.65
CA PRO A 19 -0.10 4.55 1.69
C PRO A 19 0.88 3.55 1.06
N LEU A 20 2.08 4.01 0.68
CA LEU A 20 3.12 3.14 0.12
C LEU A 20 3.57 2.06 1.11
N GLN A 21 3.95 2.48 2.31
CA GLN A 21 4.40 1.57 3.36
C GLN A 21 3.29 0.60 3.75
N ARG A 22 2.03 1.08 3.74
CA ARG A 22 0.87 0.25 4.03
C ARG A 22 0.68 -0.84 2.98
N LEU A 23 0.86 -0.54 1.70
CA LEU A 23 0.83 -1.53 0.62
C LEU A 23 1.95 -2.58 0.76
N VAL A 24 3.19 -2.13 0.99
CA VAL A 24 4.35 -3.02 1.18
C VAL A 24 4.13 -3.94 2.38
N MET A 25 3.71 -3.41 3.53
CA MET A 25 3.40 -4.19 4.72
C MET A 25 2.21 -5.13 4.51
N ALA A 26 1.20 -4.71 3.76
CA ALA A 26 0.05 -5.55 3.44
C ALA A 26 0.44 -6.79 2.66
N ARG A 27 1.37 -6.67 1.70
CA ARG A 27 1.94 -7.80 0.97
C ARG A 27 2.83 -8.66 1.86
N ALA A 28 3.75 -8.04 2.60
CA ALA A 28 4.72 -8.76 3.44
C ALA A 28 4.06 -9.56 4.58
N PHE A 29 2.97 -9.05 5.16
CA PHE A 29 2.31 -9.65 6.33
C PHE A 29 0.92 -10.24 6.04
N ASP A 30 0.51 -10.34 4.77
CA ASP A 30 -0.83 -10.77 4.32
C ASP A 30 -1.96 -10.04 5.06
N VAL A 31 -1.96 -8.70 4.97
CA VAL A 31 -3.02 -7.83 5.50
C VAL A 31 -3.91 -7.36 4.36
N ARG A 32 -4.75 -8.26 3.85
CA ARG A 32 -5.54 -8.02 2.63
C ARG A 32 -6.41 -6.75 2.67
N ARG A 33 -6.98 -6.42 3.84
CA ARG A 33 -7.80 -5.21 4.03
C ARG A 33 -7.09 -3.89 3.71
N TRP A 34 -5.77 -3.90 3.63
CA TRP A 34 -4.96 -2.72 3.34
C TRP A 34 -4.61 -2.56 1.86
N LEU A 35 -4.73 -3.62 1.05
CA LEU A 35 -4.26 -3.60 -0.34
C LEU A 35 -5.03 -2.56 -1.16
N GLU A 36 -6.34 -2.73 -1.28
CA GLU A 36 -7.20 -1.86 -2.08
C GLU A 36 -7.16 -0.40 -1.60
N PRO A 37 -7.35 -0.08 -0.30
CA PRO A 37 -7.25 1.30 0.16
C PRO A 37 -5.88 1.94 -0.08
N SER A 38 -4.79 1.15 -0.06
CA SER A 38 -3.45 1.67 -0.34
C SER A 38 -3.22 1.94 -1.82
N LEU A 39 -3.69 1.04 -2.69
CA LEU A 39 -3.64 1.23 -4.13
C LEU A 39 -4.45 2.46 -4.55
N VAL A 40 -5.69 2.60 -4.06
CA VAL A 40 -6.54 3.77 -4.34
C VAL A 40 -5.86 5.07 -3.89
N ALA A 41 -5.31 5.10 -2.68
CA ALA A 41 -4.62 6.29 -2.18
C ALA A 41 -3.36 6.64 -3.01
N LEU A 42 -2.62 5.64 -3.51
CA LEU A 42 -1.48 5.87 -4.40
C LEU A 42 -1.90 6.33 -5.80
N CYS A 43 -3.01 5.82 -6.33
CA CYS A 43 -3.56 6.26 -7.62
C CYS A 43 -4.07 7.70 -7.56
N LEU A 44 -4.75 8.09 -6.48
CA LEU A 44 -5.30 9.44 -6.31
C LEU A 44 -4.25 10.49 -5.91
N ARG A 45 -3.03 10.07 -5.55
CA ARG A 45 -1.96 10.99 -5.12
C ARG A 45 -1.58 11.95 -6.26
N PRO A 46 -1.45 13.27 -6.04
CA PRO A 46 -1.04 14.18 -7.11
C PRO A 46 0.42 13.98 -7.54
N SER A 47 1.30 13.60 -6.61
CA SER A 47 2.71 13.35 -6.91
C SER A 47 2.95 11.97 -7.52
N PRO A 48 3.82 11.86 -8.54
CA PRO A 48 4.22 10.58 -9.12
C PRO A 48 5.01 9.74 -8.10
N LEU A 49 5.14 8.44 -8.37
CA LEU A 49 6.04 7.57 -7.62
C LEU A 49 7.49 7.96 -7.88
N THR A 50 8.31 8.01 -6.83
CA THR A 50 9.75 8.19 -6.98
C THR A 50 10.44 6.85 -7.24
N LEU A 51 11.68 6.89 -7.75
CA LEU A 51 12.48 5.67 -7.95
C LEU A 51 12.71 4.88 -6.65
N SER A 52 12.83 5.55 -5.50
CA SER A 52 13.00 4.85 -4.21
C SER A 52 11.73 4.17 -3.75
N GLU A 53 10.56 4.74 -4.07
CA GLU A 53 9.27 4.12 -3.81
C GLU A 53 9.03 2.94 -4.74
N GLY A 54 9.33 3.09 -6.04
CA GLY A 54 9.20 2.01 -7.01
C GLY A 54 10.06 0.79 -6.66
N ARG A 55 11.28 1.00 -6.14
CA ARG A 55 12.14 -0.11 -5.67
C ARG A 55 11.57 -0.92 -4.51
N GLN A 56 10.59 -0.38 -3.77
CA GLN A 56 9.96 -1.08 -2.65
C GLN A 56 8.71 -1.87 -3.08
N LEU A 57 8.18 -1.59 -4.27
CA LEU A 57 6.98 -2.22 -4.78
C LEU A 57 7.31 -3.44 -5.65
N SER A 58 6.38 -4.38 -5.73
CA SER A 58 6.43 -5.39 -6.77
C SER A 58 6.17 -4.75 -8.14
N MET A 59 6.66 -5.39 -9.20
CA MET A 59 6.40 -4.93 -10.56
C MET A 59 4.90 -4.92 -10.88
N ASP A 60 4.14 -5.90 -10.38
CA ASP A 60 2.69 -5.97 -10.56
C ASP A 60 1.97 -4.78 -9.93
N ASP A 61 2.33 -4.42 -8.69
CA ASP A 61 1.73 -3.28 -8.00
C ASP A 61 2.10 -1.96 -8.69
N LEU A 62 3.35 -1.83 -9.17
CA LEU A 62 3.80 -0.69 -9.97
C LEU A 62 2.99 -0.51 -11.25
N ILE A 63 2.89 -1.57 -12.06
CA ILE A 63 2.14 -1.54 -13.31
C ILE A 63 0.67 -1.20 -13.04
N SER A 64 0.06 -1.87 -12.06
CA SER A 64 -1.34 -1.63 -11.69
C SER A 64 -1.61 -0.17 -11.29
N ILE A 65 -0.76 0.41 -10.44
CA ILE A 65 -0.88 1.81 -10.02
C ILE A 65 -0.72 2.74 -11.22
N MET A 66 0.31 2.55 -12.04
CA MET A 66 0.60 3.45 -13.15
C MET A 66 -0.47 3.37 -14.24
N SER A 67 -0.91 2.16 -14.63
CA SER A 67 -1.98 1.98 -15.60
C SER A 67 -3.30 2.60 -15.12
N THR A 68 -3.63 2.46 -13.83
CA THR A 68 -4.84 3.08 -13.27
C THR A 68 -4.75 4.61 -13.29
N ARG A 69 -3.58 5.18 -12.95
CA ARG A 69 -3.36 6.63 -12.98
C ARG A 69 -3.50 7.20 -14.38
N GLU A 70 -2.96 6.52 -15.39
CA GLU A 70 -3.08 6.91 -16.80
C GLU A 70 -4.51 6.78 -17.33
N ALA A 71 -5.29 5.81 -16.84
CA ALA A 71 -6.67 5.64 -17.29
C ALA A 71 -7.65 6.66 -16.68
N VAL A 72 -7.37 7.14 -15.46
CA VAL A 72 -8.24 8.07 -14.72
C VAL A 72 -7.92 9.53 -15.04
N ARG A 73 -6.74 9.82 -15.59
CA ARG A 73 -6.25 11.18 -15.85
C ARG A 73 -6.18 11.48 -17.34
#